data_AF-A0A7Y0BG06-F1
#
_entry.id   AF-A0A7Y0BG06-F1
#
_cell.length_a   1.000
_cell.length_b   1.000
_cell.length_c   1.000
_cell.angle_alpha   90.00
_cell.angle_beta   90.00
_cell.angle_gamma   90.00
#
_symmetry.space_group_name_H-M   'P 1'
#
loop_
_entity.id
_entity.type
_entity.pdbx_description
1 polymer ?
#
loop_
_entity_poly.entity_id
_entity_poly.type
_entity_poly.pdbx_seq_one_letter_code
_entity_poly.pdbx_strand_id
1 'polypeptide(L)'
;MFGKKKQPPIKSLIAQGSCIEGNLKFTDGLRVDGDVIGNIYAIEGSASILVISESATVTGLIRADHVIINGRVIGPVHASELLELQPKAHIEGNVSYRALEMHQGAIICGQLRSLEIQRLEEKPALKLATSTATQPTQTGT
;
A
#
# COMPACT_ATOMS: atom_id res chain seq x y z
N MET A 1 14.17 0.93 -18.07
CA MET A 1 14.35 -0.41 -17.46
C MET A 1 13.80 -0.36 -16.04
N PHE A 2 12.66 -1.00 -15.78
CA PHE A 2 12.12 -1.13 -14.42
C PHE A 2 12.90 -2.21 -13.68
N GLY A 3 13.78 -1.81 -12.76
CA GLY A 3 14.44 -2.74 -11.86
C GLY A 3 13.42 -3.35 -10.92
N LYS A 4 13.01 -4.60 -11.17
CA LYS A 4 12.23 -5.38 -10.20
C LYS A 4 13.09 -5.52 -8.95
N LYS A 5 12.84 -4.71 -7.91
CA LYS A 5 13.40 -4.96 -6.58
C LYS A 5 12.98 -6.37 -6.19
N LYS A 6 13.96 -7.20 -5.81
CA LYS A 6 13.73 -8.59 -5.45
C LYS A 6 12.80 -8.61 -4.22
N GLN A 7 11.70 -9.37 -4.30
CA GLN A 7 10.79 -9.49 -3.17
C GLN A 7 11.55 -10.08 -1.96
N PRO A 8 11.30 -9.57 -0.75
CA PRO A 8 11.93 -10.08 0.46
C PRO A 8 11.49 -11.54 0.72
N PRO A 9 12.36 -12.38 1.30
CA PRO A 9 12.01 -13.75 1.64
C PRO A 9 10.98 -13.80 2.78
N ILE A 10 10.05 -14.75 2.72
CA ILE A 10 9.13 -15.03 3.83
C ILE A 10 9.91 -15.77 4.92
N LYS A 11 10.00 -15.17 6.11
CA LYS A 11 10.70 -15.74 7.28
C LYS A 11 9.76 -16.12 8.42
N SER A 12 8.54 -15.59 8.41
CA SER A 12 7.55 -15.80 9.47
C SER A 12 6.28 -16.43 8.91
N LEU A 13 5.68 -17.34 9.68
CA LEU A 13 4.43 -18.02 9.35
C LEU A 13 3.52 -18.07 10.57
N ILE A 14 2.27 -17.66 10.41
CA ILE A 14 1.18 -17.95 11.33
C ILE A 14 0.39 -19.10 10.72
N ALA A 15 0.50 -20.28 11.32
CA ALA A 15 -0.11 -21.48 10.77
C ALA A 15 -1.63 -21.51 10.97
N GLN A 16 -2.30 -22.24 10.09
CA GLN A 16 -3.74 -22.52 10.21
C GLN A 16 -4.08 -23.11 11.60
N GLY A 17 -5.24 -22.73 12.14
CA GLY A 17 -5.67 -23.11 13.49
C GLY A 17 -5.08 -22.24 14.61
N SER A 18 -4.19 -21.31 14.27
CA SER A 18 -3.74 -20.27 15.21
C SER A 18 -4.72 -19.10 15.20
N CYS A 19 -5.01 -18.55 16.39
CA CYS A 19 -5.70 -17.27 16.55
C CYS A 19 -4.78 -16.33 17.33
N ILE A 20 -4.52 -15.14 16.78
CA ILE A 20 -3.74 -14.10 17.44
C ILE A 20 -4.66 -12.93 17.77
N GLU A 21 -4.69 -12.55 19.05
CA GLU A 21 -5.35 -11.34 19.52
C GLU A 21 -4.28 -10.31 19.92
N GLY A 22 -4.27 -9.16 19.25
CA GLY A 22 -3.30 -8.10 19.46
C GLY A 22 -2.60 -7.62 18.18
N ASN A 23 -1.71 -6.65 18.33
CA ASN A 23 -0.99 -6.07 17.20
C ASN A 23 0.29 -6.85 16.88
N LEU A 24 0.55 -7.08 15.60
CA LEU A 24 1.72 -7.77 15.10
C LEU A 24 2.62 -6.83 14.31
N LYS A 25 3.93 -6.95 14.54
CA LYS A 25 4.96 -6.28 13.75
C LYS A 25 5.91 -7.31 13.14
N PHE A 26 6.30 -7.13 11.88
CA PHE A 26 7.21 -8.05 11.19
C PHE A 26 8.23 -7.32 10.30
N THR A 27 9.34 -7.99 9.99
CA THR A 27 10.31 -7.60 8.96
C THR A 27 10.33 -8.63 7.84
N ASP A 28 10.90 -8.27 6.68
CA ASP A 28 10.96 -9.16 5.52
C ASP A 28 9.57 -9.66 5.12
N GLY A 29 9.34 -10.98 5.06
CA GLY A 29 8.05 -11.55 4.73
C GLY A 29 7.33 -12.28 5.86
N LEU A 30 6.02 -12.06 5.94
CA LEU A 30 5.08 -12.76 6.81
C LEU A 30 3.99 -13.42 5.98
N ARG A 31 3.70 -14.68 6.28
CA ARG A 31 2.54 -15.41 5.79
C ARG A 31 1.55 -15.72 6.92
N VAL A 32 0.27 -15.50 6.67
CA VAL A 32 -0.82 -15.74 7.60
C VAL A 32 -1.78 -16.75 7.00
N ASP A 33 -1.94 -17.89 7.66
CA ASP A 33 -2.85 -18.98 7.29
C ASP A 33 -3.99 -19.18 8.33
N GLY A 34 -3.91 -18.49 9.48
CA GLY A 34 -4.89 -18.51 10.58
C GLY A 34 -5.61 -17.16 10.79
N ASP A 35 -6.12 -16.95 12.00
CA ASP A 35 -6.93 -15.77 12.34
C ASP A 35 -6.11 -14.72 13.10
N VAL A 36 -6.28 -13.45 12.72
CA VAL A 36 -5.65 -12.31 13.42
C VAL A 36 -6.71 -11.27 13.76
N ILE A 37 -6.87 -10.97 15.04
CA ILE A 37 -7.73 -9.90 15.56
C ILE A 37 -6.81 -8.81 16.12
N GLY A 38 -6.55 -7.80 15.30
CA GLY A 38 -5.62 -6.71 15.57
C GLY A 38 -4.89 -6.26 14.32
N ASN A 39 -3.98 -5.30 14.49
CA ASN A 39 -3.31 -4.67 13.36
C ASN A 39 -2.01 -5.39 13.00
N ILE A 40 -1.70 -5.45 11.70
CA ILE A 40 -0.46 -6.06 11.17
C ILE A 40 0.37 -4.95 10.50
N TYR A 41 1.59 -4.73 11.01
CA TYR A 41 2.51 -3.72 10.50
C TYR A 41 3.84 -4.32 10.06
N ALA A 42 4.26 -4.04 8.83
CA ALA A 42 5.66 -4.16 8.48
C ALA A 42 6.46 -3.06 9.20
N ILE A 43 7.65 -3.40 9.68
CA ILE A 43 8.60 -2.43 10.23
C ILE A 43 9.24 -1.67 9.07
N GLU A 44 9.21 -0.34 9.15
CA GLU A 44 9.78 0.56 8.14
C GLU A 44 11.31 0.38 8.01
N GLY A 45 11.86 0.71 6.85
CA GLY A 45 13.30 0.66 6.58
C GLY A 45 13.80 -0.61 5.87
N SER A 46 12.94 -1.60 5.67
CA SER A 46 13.24 -2.78 4.84
C SER A 46 12.05 -3.12 3.94
N ALA A 47 12.33 -3.71 2.77
CA ALA A 47 11.26 -4.19 1.90
C ALA A 47 10.46 -5.27 2.62
N SER A 48 9.14 -5.19 2.55
CA SER A 48 8.24 -6.11 3.24
C SER A 48 7.23 -6.78 2.32
N ILE A 49 6.86 -8.03 2.65
CA ILE A 49 5.77 -8.76 1.99
C ILE A 49 4.84 -9.40 3.00
N LEU A 50 3.54 -9.12 2.90
CA LEU A 50 2.51 -9.80 3.68
C LEU A 50 1.68 -10.68 2.75
N VAL A 51 1.50 -11.95 3.11
CA VAL A 51 0.63 -12.89 2.40
C VAL A 51 -0.48 -13.34 3.34
N ILE A 52 -1.73 -13.05 2.98
CA ILE A 52 -2.93 -13.55 3.64
C ILE A 52 -3.46 -14.72 2.79
N SER A 53 -3.32 -15.93 3.28
CA SER A 53 -3.78 -17.13 2.59
C SER A 53 -5.29 -17.23 2.55
N GLU A 54 -5.79 -18.15 1.71
CA GLU A 54 -7.22 -18.39 1.51
C GLU A 54 -8.00 -18.65 2.80
N SER A 55 -7.45 -19.45 3.71
CA SER A 55 -8.10 -19.83 4.96
C SER A 55 -8.01 -18.76 6.05
N ALA A 56 -7.27 -17.68 5.81
CA ALA A 56 -6.96 -16.69 6.84
C ALA A 56 -8.01 -15.59 6.90
N THR A 57 -8.33 -15.16 8.12
CA THR A 57 -9.15 -13.97 8.38
C THR A 57 -8.37 -12.97 9.21
N VAL A 58 -8.27 -11.73 8.72
CA VAL A 58 -7.66 -10.62 9.47
C VAL A 58 -8.72 -9.57 9.77
N THR A 59 -8.89 -9.23 11.04
CA THR A 59 -9.74 -8.12 11.49
C THR A 59 -8.85 -7.04 12.09
N GLY A 60 -8.61 -5.98 11.35
CA GLY A 60 -7.72 -4.88 11.74
C GLY A 60 -7.07 -4.18 10.55
N LEU A 61 -6.17 -3.24 10.84
CA LEU A 61 -5.41 -2.51 9.84
C LEU A 61 -4.22 -3.33 9.35
N ILE A 62 -4.01 -3.36 8.03
CA ILE A 62 -2.85 -3.96 7.39
C ILE A 62 -1.97 -2.87 6.77
N ARG A 63 -0.65 -2.89 7.05
CA ARG A 63 0.33 -2.01 6.41
C ARG A 63 1.61 -2.76 6.05
N ALA A 64 1.94 -2.82 4.75
CA ALA A 64 3.21 -3.36 4.24
C ALA A 64 3.53 -2.77 2.85
N ASP A 65 4.72 -3.06 2.30
CA ASP A 65 5.07 -2.62 0.94
C ASP A 65 4.35 -3.43 -0.13
N HIS A 66 4.49 -4.75 -0.04
CA HIS A 66 3.78 -5.71 -0.87
C HIS A 66 2.74 -6.45 -0.02
N VAL A 67 1.49 -6.46 -0.46
CA VAL A 67 0.39 -7.15 0.21
C VAL A 67 -0.28 -8.07 -0.80
N ILE A 68 -0.32 -9.37 -0.50
CA ILE A 68 -1.01 -10.39 -1.29
C ILE A 68 -2.15 -10.93 -0.44
N ILE A 69 -3.38 -10.86 -0.93
CA ILE A 69 -4.56 -11.33 -0.22
C ILE A 69 -5.28 -12.38 -1.07
N ASN A 70 -5.52 -13.54 -0.49
CA ASN A 70 -6.41 -14.57 -1.03
C ASN A 70 -7.50 -14.99 -0.03
N GLY A 71 -7.48 -14.45 1.20
CA GLY A 71 -8.47 -14.69 2.25
C GLY A 71 -9.33 -13.47 2.54
N ARG A 72 -9.82 -13.36 3.79
CA ARG A 72 -10.72 -12.27 4.21
C ARG A 72 -10.01 -11.23 5.07
N VAL A 73 -10.22 -9.96 4.76
CA VAL A 73 -9.71 -8.82 5.53
C VAL A 73 -10.87 -7.89 5.88
N ILE A 74 -11.00 -7.56 7.15
CA ILE A 74 -11.98 -6.60 7.68
C ILE A 74 -11.20 -5.46 8.32
N GLY A 75 -11.11 -4.33 7.63
CA GLY A 75 -10.34 -3.17 8.06
C GLY A 75 -9.57 -2.51 6.92
N PRO A 76 -8.87 -1.40 7.22
CA PRO A 76 -8.14 -0.66 6.21
C PRO A 76 -6.87 -1.39 5.76
N VAL A 77 -6.59 -1.35 4.46
CA VAL A 77 -5.38 -1.94 3.86
C VAL A 77 -4.53 -0.83 3.26
N HIS A 78 -3.24 -0.81 3.60
CA HIS A 78 -2.25 0.11 3.04
C HIS A 78 -1.08 -0.66 2.45
N ALA A 79 -0.97 -0.63 1.13
CA ALA A 79 0.13 -1.24 0.37
C ALA A 79 1.00 -0.15 -0.28
N SER A 80 2.21 0.04 0.25
CA SER A 80 3.08 1.16 -0.17
C SER A 80 3.61 1.01 -1.61
N GLU A 81 3.75 -0.23 -2.09
CA GLU A 81 4.30 -0.54 -3.42
C GLU A 81 3.33 -1.34 -4.29
N LEU A 82 2.80 -2.47 -3.82
CA LEU A 82 1.89 -3.33 -4.59
C LEU A 82 0.84 -3.99 -3.70
N LEU A 83 -0.43 -3.89 -4.10
CA LEU A 83 -1.51 -4.74 -3.62
C LEU A 83 -1.89 -5.76 -4.70
N GLU A 84 -1.81 -7.04 -4.37
CA GLU A 84 -2.25 -8.16 -5.20
C GLU A 84 -3.46 -8.84 -4.54
N LEU A 85 -4.58 -8.88 -5.27
CA LEU A 85 -5.79 -9.57 -4.84
C LEU A 85 -5.99 -10.81 -5.68
N GLN A 86 -5.91 -11.96 -5.04
CA GLN A 86 -6.11 -13.28 -5.64
C GLN A 86 -7.60 -13.64 -5.71
N PRO A 87 -8.00 -14.68 -6.45
CA PRO A 87 -9.41 -14.96 -6.76
C PRO A 87 -10.35 -15.09 -5.56
N LYS A 88 -9.86 -15.43 -4.36
CA LYS A 88 -10.69 -15.57 -3.14
C LYS A 88 -10.54 -14.39 -2.16
N ALA A 89 -9.84 -13.34 -2.57
CA ALA A 89 -9.69 -12.13 -1.76
C ALA A 89 -11.05 -11.47 -1.47
N HIS A 90 -11.32 -11.18 -0.21
CA HIS A 90 -12.50 -10.42 0.22
C HIS A 90 -12.09 -9.35 1.22
N ILE A 91 -12.18 -8.08 0.82
CA ILE A 91 -11.82 -6.93 1.66
C ILE A 91 -13.07 -6.14 2.03
N GLU A 92 -13.28 -5.90 3.32
CA GLU A 92 -14.27 -4.97 3.86
C GLU A 92 -13.52 -3.80 4.54
N GLY A 93 -13.33 -2.72 3.81
CA GLY A 93 -12.57 -1.57 4.30
C GLY A 93 -11.93 -0.72 3.20
N ASN A 94 -11.36 0.41 3.62
CA ASN A 94 -10.70 1.34 2.70
C ASN A 94 -9.30 0.84 2.33
N VAL A 95 -8.96 0.94 1.05
CA VAL A 95 -7.72 0.41 0.48
C VAL A 95 -6.90 1.56 -0.11
N SER A 96 -5.68 1.73 0.39
CA SER A 96 -4.68 2.63 -0.16
C SER A 96 -3.57 1.82 -0.82
N TYR A 97 -3.26 2.11 -2.08
CA TYR A 97 -2.28 1.34 -2.87
C TYR A 97 -1.47 2.24 -3.80
N ARG A 98 -0.23 1.85 -4.11
CA ARG A 98 0.52 2.42 -5.24
C ARG A 98 0.15 1.71 -6.55
N ALA A 99 0.47 0.43 -6.66
CA ALA A 99 0.04 -0.43 -7.76
C ALA A 99 -1.00 -1.44 -7.26
N LEU A 100 -1.97 -1.76 -8.11
CA LEU A 100 -3.02 -2.74 -7.84
C LEU A 100 -3.04 -3.79 -8.94
N GLU A 101 -2.95 -5.05 -8.55
CA GLU A 101 -3.25 -6.22 -9.38
C GLU A 101 -4.46 -6.94 -8.78
N MET A 102 -5.49 -7.15 -9.59
CA MET A 102 -6.75 -7.75 -9.13
C MET A 102 -7.15 -8.88 -10.07
N HIS A 103 -7.21 -10.09 -9.51
CA HIS A 103 -7.62 -11.29 -10.22
C HIS A 103 -9.15 -11.42 -10.24
N GLN A 104 -9.67 -12.16 -11.22
CA GLN A 104 -11.09 -12.46 -11.29
C GLN A 104 -11.56 -13.17 -10.01
N GLY A 105 -12.67 -12.70 -9.43
CA GLY A 105 -13.27 -13.25 -8.21
C GLY A 105 -12.94 -12.46 -6.95
N ALA A 106 -11.90 -11.63 -6.96
CA ALA A 106 -11.59 -10.75 -5.84
C ALA A 106 -12.73 -9.72 -5.61
N ILE A 107 -13.03 -9.44 -4.34
CA ILE A 107 -14.09 -8.51 -3.92
C ILE A 107 -13.49 -7.46 -2.98
N ILE A 108 -13.83 -6.20 -3.23
CA ILE A 108 -13.52 -5.08 -2.34
C ILE A 108 -14.82 -4.31 -2.04
N CYS A 109 -15.13 -4.18 -0.75
CA CYS A 109 -16.23 -3.39 -0.23
C CYS A 109 -15.65 -2.19 0.54
N GLY A 110 -15.35 -1.10 -0.18
CA GLY A 110 -14.82 0.12 0.41
C GLY A 110 -14.27 1.10 -0.62
N GLN A 111 -13.61 2.17 -0.14
CA GLN A 111 -12.99 3.16 -1.01
C GLN A 111 -11.59 2.74 -1.44
N LEU A 112 -11.27 2.98 -2.71
CA LEU A 112 -9.95 2.78 -3.30
C LEU A 112 -9.24 4.12 -3.46
N ARG A 113 -8.03 4.25 -2.91
CA ARG A 113 -7.21 5.46 -3.02
C ARG A 113 -5.82 5.14 -3.57
N SER A 114 -5.49 5.71 -4.71
CA SER A 114 -4.12 5.65 -5.25
C SER A 114 -3.19 6.55 -4.44
N LEU A 115 -2.03 6.02 -4.05
CA LEU A 115 -0.94 6.73 -3.38
C LEU A 115 -0.06 7.52 -4.37
N GLU A 116 -0.25 7.35 -5.69
CA GLU A 116 0.55 8.06 -6.69
C GLU A 116 0.19 9.55 -6.78
N ILE A 117 -1.09 9.89 -6.54
CA ILE A 117 -1.59 11.27 -6.57
C ILE A 117 -0.97 12.11 -5.44
N GLN A 118 -0.68 11.53 -4.27
CA GLN A 118 -0.05 12.24 -3.15
C GLN A 118 1.37 12.74 -3.48
N ARG A 119 2.05 12.16 -4.48
CA ARG A 119 3.42 12.54 -4.87
C ARG A 119 3.47 13.74 -5.82
N LEU A 120 2.34 14.12 -6.42
CA LEU A 120 2.24 15.26 -7.34
C LEU A 120 1.99 16.59 -6.60
N GLU A 121 1.37 16.55 -5.42
CA GLU A 121 1.12 17.76 -4.62
C GLU A 121 2.34 18.26 -3.83
N GLU A 122 3.43 17.48 -3.77
CA GLU A 122 4.70 17.88 -3.12
C GLU A 122 5.68 18.62 -4.06
N LYS A 123 5.33 18.86 -5.34
CA LYS A 123 6.21 19.61 -6.25
C LYS A 123 5.96 21.13 -6.08
N PRO A 124 6.97 21.95 -5.71
CA PRO A 124 6.77 23.38 -5.51
C PRO A 124 6.37 24.03 -6.83
N ALA A 125 5.35 24.89 -6.78
CA ALA A 125 4.81 25.62 -7.92
C ALA A 125 5.92 26.31 -8.71
N LEU A 126 6.05 25.95 -9.99
CA LEU A 126 6.88 26.67 -10.96
C LEU A 126 6.33 28.10 -11.07
N LYS A 127 7.02 29.07 -10.45
CA LYS A 127 6.80 30.50 -10.72
C LYS A 127 7.20 30.76 -12.17
N LEU A 128 6.22 31.01 -13.04
CA LEU A 128 6.50 31.62 -14.34
C LEU A 128 7.12 32.99 -14.10
N ALA A 129 8.38 33.16 -14.48
CA ALA A 129 9.00 34.47 -14.57
C ALA A 129 8.35 35.21 -15.74
N THR A 130 7.42 36.11 -15.45
CA THR A 130 6.97 37.12 -16.41
C THR A 130 8.17 38.00 -16.75
N SER A 131 8.65 37.90 -17.97
CA SER A 131 9.62 38.82 -18.55
C SER A 131 9.03 40.23 -18.54
N THR A 132 9.57 41.11 -17.70
CA THR A 132 9.28 42.54 -17.74
C THR A 132 9.79 43.07 -19.07
N ALA A 133 8.87 43.38 -19.98
CA ALA A 133 9.16 44.16 -21.17
C ALA A 133 9.50 45.59 -20.73
N THR A 134 10.78 45.95 -20.81
CA THR A 134 11.25 47.33 -20.69
C THR A 134 10.92 48.08 -21.97
N GLN A 135 10.15 49.15 -21.88
CA GLN A 135 9.97 50.17 -22.91
C GLN A 135 10.17 51.58 -22.30
N PRO A 136 10.45 52.61 -23.12
CA PRO A 136 11.69 53.39 -23.04
C PRO A 136 11.56 54.75 -22.34
N THR A 137 12.63 55.22 -21.71
CA THR A 137 12.73 56.58 -21.16
C THR A 137 13.03 57.59 -22.27
N GLN A 138 12.07 58.46 -22.57
CA GLN A 138 12.30 59.73 -23.28
C GLN A 138 12.53 60.83 -22.23
N THR A 139 13.68 61.52 -22.30
CA THR A 139 14.00 62.69 -21.47
C THR A 139 13.75 63.95 -22.29
N GLY A 140 12.87 64.83 -21.84
CA GLY A 140 12.61 66.13 -22.44
C GLY A 140 12.51 67.23 -21.38
N THR A 141 13.47 68.16 -21.45
CA THR A 141 13.56 69.54 -20.90
C THR A 141 13.20 69.81 -19.44
#